data_AF-A0A0S6VRE6-F1
#
_entry.id   AF-A0A0S6VRE6-F1
#
_cell.length_a   1.000
_cell.length_b   1.000
_cell.length_c   1.000
_cell.angle_alpha   90.00
_cell.angle_beta   90.00
_cell.angle_gamma   90.00
#
_symmetry.space_group_name_H-M   'P 1'
#
loop_
_entity.id
_entity.type
_entity.pdbx_description
1 polymer ?
#
loop_
_entity_poly.entity_id
_entity_poly.type
_entity_poly.pdbx_seq_one_letter_code
_entity_poly.pdbx_strand_id
1 'polypeptide(L)'
;MAISSSSMPRTAALSAAQDQMRRMETRSRSLSPEENDAMDVAMKDAAKTMKRYETRISLSFLFILLVIVTIVLAVIRALPEGIAAMTPKTATDPLAMLLASFAWLFGSAPMIKAASADLMSVLAPFLAVSVAIERLLETGFNWFEQSSRAIADILVAPRETLDWIGREYQDAYQATKDAMETVGVETTPEKLQLITNAEDRLVKAEQRLRSWVEAPEYIAWKKAIAIWFGLLIGLVISIVGDLGMMRYIGIPTPRVVDMVLTGLVIGSGSGPMHDLIGILQGGKDALGSLADLAKGKSVKEAAQALHTETMALKKRNE
;
A
#
# COMPACT_ATOMS: atom_id res chain seq x y z
N MET A 1 4.98 27.07 -18.84
CA MET A 1 5.45 25.82 -19.48
C MET A 1 4.28 24.87 -19.52
N ALA A 2 3.68 24.69 -20.70
CA ALA A 2 2.60 23.73 -20.90
C ALA A 2 3.23 22.34 -21.01
N ILE A 3 2.87 21.44 -20.10
CA ILE A 3 3.26 20.03 -20.18
C ILE A 3 2.50 19.45 -21.37
N SER A 4 3.25 19.06 -22.40
CA SER A 4 2.76 18.46 -23.64
C SER A 4 1.90 17.23 -23.35
N SER A 5 0.71 17.22 -23.94
CA SER A 5 -0.38 16.23 -23.84
C SER A 5 -0.07 14.86 -24.47
N SER A 6 1.18 14.39 -24.39
CA SER A 6 1.62 13.13 -25.00
C SER A 6 1.85 11.98 -24.00
N SER A 7 1.51 12.16 -22.72
CA SER A 7 1.51 11.04 -21.79
C SER A 7 0.29 10.15 -22.04
N MET A 8 0.61 8.98 -22.59
CA MET A 8 -0.12 7.73 -22.82
C MET A 8 -1.09 7.60 -24.03
N PRO A 9 -0.94 6.53 -24.84
CA PRO A 9 -1.98 6.07 -25.77
C PRO A 9 -3.32 5.80 -25.09
N ARG A 10 -3.29 5.40 -23.81
CA ARG A 10 -4.49 5.07 -23.02
C ARG A 10 -5.22 6.31 -22.51
N THR A 11 -4.50 7.34 -22.04
CA THR A 11 -5.07 8.66 -21.69
C THR A 11 -5.44 9.45 -22.94
N ALA A 12 -4.70 9.31 -24.04
CA ALA A 12 -5.09 9.87 -25.33
C ALA A 12 -6.35 9.18 -25.89
N ALA A 13 -6.46 7.85 -25.79
CA ALA A 13 -7.68 7.14 -26.15
C ALA A 13 -8.85 7.48 -25.21
N LEU A 14 -8.58 7.66 -23.92
CA LEU A 14 -9.59 8.10 -22.94
C LEU A 14 -10.03 9.54 -23.21
N SER A 15 -9.11 10.45 -23.50
CA SER A 15 -9.45 11.85 -23.81
C SER A 15 -10.15 11.93 -25.16
N ALA A 16 -9.74 11.14 -26.16
CA ALA A 16 -10.43 11.04 -27.44
C ALA A 16 -11.85 10.49 -27.26
N ALA A 17 -12.05 9.47 -26.43
CA ALA A 17 -13.37 8.95 -26.10
C ALA A 17 -14.22 9.98 -25.33
N GLN A 18 -13.63 10.70 -24.38
CA GLN A 18 -14.30 11.79 -23.65
C GLN A 18 -14.70 12.94 -24.58
N ASP A 19 -13.79 13.37 -25.45
CA ASP A 19 -14.06 14.40 -26.46
C ASP A 19 -15.14 13.95 -27.44
N GLN A 20 -15.12 12.67 -27.83
CA GLN A 20 -16.15 12.09 -28.68
C GLN A 20 -17.52 12.09 -27.99
N MET A 21 -17.60 11.70 -26.71
CA MET A 21 -18.84 11.81 -25.92
C MET A 21 -19.31 13.25 -25.79
N ARG A 22 -18.40 14.21 -25.52
CA ARG A 22 -18.73 15.63 -25.39
C ARG A 22 -19.25 16.23 -26.70
N ARG A 23 -18.70 15.79 -27.84
CA ARG A 23 -19.18 16.15 -29.18
C ARG A 23 -20.53 15.52 -29.49
N MET A 24 -20.78 14.27 -29.07
CA MET A 24 -22.10 13.63 -29.22
C MET A 24 -23.15 14.32 -28.36
N GLU A 25 -22.81 14.70 -27.13
CA GLU A 25 -23.71 15.41 -26.21
C GLU A 25 -24.14 16.78 -26.77
N THR A 26 -23.22 17.54 -27.36
CA THR A 26 -23.57 18.80 -28.03
C THR A 26 -24.41 18.60 -29.29
N ARG A 27 -24.20 17.51 -30.04
CA ARG A 27 -24.95 17.18 -31.26
C ARG A 27 -26.36 16.65 -30.97
N SER A 28 -26.55 15.96 -29.84
CA SER A 28 -27.81 15.32 -29.43
C SER A 28 -29.03 16.26 -29.42
N ARG A 29 -28.80 17.57 -29.24
CA ARG A 29 -29.87 18.57 -29.14
C ARG A 29 -30.57 18.88 -30.48
N SER A 30 -30.01 18.44 -31.61
CA SER A 30 -30.51 18.78 -32.95
C SER A 30 -30.74 17.57 -33.86
N LEU A 31 -30.71 16.35 -33.35
CA LEU A 31 -30.77 15.13 -34.16
C LEU A 31 -32.20 14.64 -34.38
N SER A 32 -32.41 14.05 -35.56
CA SER A 32 -33.65 13.32 -35.88
C SER A 32 -33.75 12.01 -35.07
N PRO A 33 -34.96 11.42 -34.94
CA PRO A 33 -35.14 10.19 -34.18
C PRO A 33 -34.25 9.01 -34.62
N GLU A 34 -34.04 8.82 -35.92
CA GLU A 34 -33.16 7.75 -36.44
C GLU A 34 -31.68 8.00 -36.10
N GLU A 35 -31.22 9.25 -36.13
CA GLU A 35 -29.84 9.59 -35.76
C GLU A 35 -29.60 9.47 -34.26
N ASN A 36 -30.64 9.66 -33.44
CA ASN A 36 -30.56 9.44 -31.99
C ASN A 36 -30.27 7.98 -31.65
N ASP A 37 -30.90 7.02 -32.33
CA ASP A 37 -30.65 5.59 -32.09
C ASP A 37 -29.20 5.19 -32.43
N ALA A 38 -28.65 5.70 -33.55
CA ALA A 38 -27.27 5.46 -33.93
C ALA A 38 -26.26 6.10 -32.94
N MET A 39 -26.57 7.31 -32.46
CA MET A 39 -25.77 7.99 -31.46
C MET A 39 -25.79 7.26 -30.11
N ASP A 40 -26.93 6.68 -29.72
CA ASP A 40 -27.08 5.90 -28.50
C ASP A 40 -26.19 4.65 -28.51
N VAL A 41 -26.09 3.97 -29.65
CA VAL A 41 -25.18 2.83 -29.84
C VAL A 41 -23.72 3.29 -29.74
N ALA A 42 -23.36 4.39 -30.39
CA ALA A 42 -22.00 4.94 -30.34
C ALA A 42 -21.61 5.42 -28.92
N MET A 43 -22.54 6.03 -28.18
CA MET A 43 -22.34 6.40 -26.78
C MET A 43 -22.15 5.17 -25.90
N LYS A 44 -22.94 4.11 -26.09
CA LYS A 44 -22.77 2.85 -25.34
C LYS A 44 -21.40 2.20 -25.60
N ASP A 45 -20.92 2.21 -26.85
CA ASP A 45 -19.60 1.66 -27.18
C ASP A 45 -18.44 2.52 -26.65
N ALA A 46 -18.56 3.86 -26.73
CA ALA A 46 -17.60 4.77 -26.12
C ALA A 46 -17.56 4.59 -24.59
N ALA A 47 -18.72 4.51 -23.94
CA ALA A 47 -18.83 4.26 -22.50
C ALA A 47 -18.26 2.89 -22.09
N LYS A 48 -18.50 1.84 -22.89
CA LYS A 48 -17.94 0.50 -22.66
C LYS A 48 -16.42 0.50 -22.78
N THR A 49 -15.89 1.24 -23.76
CA THR A 49 -14.44 1.41 -23.97
C THR A 49 -13.81 2.18 -22.82
N MET A 50 -14.43 3.29 -22.40
CA MET A 50 -14.02 4.07 -21.24
C MET A 50 -14.05 3.20 -19.97
N LYS A 51 -15.11 2.44 -19.73
CA LYS A 51 -15.23 1.51 -18.59
C LYS A 51 -14.16 0.42 -18.59
N ARG A 52 -13.78 -0.14 -19.74
CA ARG A 52 -12.66 -1.11 -19.85
C ARG A 52 -11.32 -0.47 -19.50
N TYR A 53 -11.11 0.79 -19.85
CA TYR A 53 -9.89 1.50 -19.46
C TYR A 53 -9.93 2.01 -18.02
N GLU A 54 -11.13 2.21 -17.48
CA GLU A 54 -11.41 2.61 -16.11
C GLU A 54 -11.55 1.44 -15.12
N THR A 55 -11.47 0.17 -15.57
CA THR A 55 -11.14 -0.97 -14.70
C THR A 55 -9.71 -0.82 -14.16
N ARG A 56 -9.52 0.24 -13.38
CA ARG A 56 -8.50 0.38 -12.38
C ARG A 56 -8.80 -0.71 -11.37
N ILE A 57 -7.76 -1.38 -10.92
CA ILE A 57 -7.82 -2.08 -9.64
C ILE A 57 -8.29 -1.03 -8.63
N SER A 58 -9.56 -1.07 -8.26
CA SER A 58 -10.11 -0.08 -7.36
C SER A 58 -9.51 -0.35 -5.99
N LEU A 59 -9.17 0.72 -5.26
CA LEU A 59 -8.68 0.58 -3.89
C LEU A 59 -9.68 -0.22 -3.04
N SER A 60 -10.98 -0.07 -3.32
CA SER A 60 -12.05 -0.87 -2.73
C SER A 60 -11.93 -2.37 -3.02
N PHE A 61 -11.60 -2.76 -4.25
CA PHE A 61 -11.38 -4.18 -4.59
C PHE A 61 -10.18 -4.76 -3.83
N LEU A 62 -9.06 -4.03 -3.77
CA LEU A 62 -7.88 -4.42 -3.00
C LEU A 62 -8.18 -4.56 -1.51
N PHE A 63 -8.98 -3.66 -0.96
CA PHE A 63 -9.41 -3.72 0.43
C PHE A 63 -10.32 -4.91 0.70
N ILE A 64 -11.32 -5.16 -0.18
CA ILE A 64 -12.20 -6.34 -0.08
C ILE A 64 -11.37 -7.63 -0.15
N LEU A 65 -10.42 -7.70 -1.07
CA LEU A 65 -9.51 -8.84 -1.19
C LEU A 65 -8.70 -9.04 0.09
N LEU A 66 -8.15 -7.97 0.66
CA LEU A 66 -7.44 -8.02 1.94
C LEU A 66 -8.33 -8.58 3.05
N VAL A 67 -9.56 -8.08 3.20
CA VAL A 67 -10.53 -8.56 4.20
C VAL A 67 -10.87 -10.04 4.00
N ILE A 68 -11.10 -10.48 2.77
CA ILE A 68 -11.38 -11.89 2.47
C ILE A 68 -10.20 -12.76 2.88
N VAL A 69 -8.97 -12.36 2.51
CA VAL A 69 -7.76 -13.09 2.88
C VAL A 69 -7.59 -13.13 4.41
N THR A 70 -7.83 -12.02 5.11
CA THR A 70 -7.85 -11.97 6.58
C THR A 70 -8.77 -13.02 7.18
N ILE A 71 -10.03 -13.05 6.72
CA ILE A 71 -11.06 -13.95 7.26
C ILE A 71 -10.66 -15.40 7.00
N VAL A 72 -10.25 -15.72 5.77
CA VAL A 72 -9.84 -17.07 5.39
C VAL A 72 -8.66 -17.55 6.23
N LEU A 73 -7.61 -16.73 6.37
CA LEU A 73 -6.44 -17.08 7.18
C LEU A 73 -6.77 -17.22 8.66
N ALA A 74 -7.60 -16.33 9.22
CA ALA A 74 -8.02 -16.39 10.61
C ALA A 74 -8.80 -17.69 10.91
N VAL A 75 -9.71 -18.09 10.01
CA VAL A 75 -10.45 -19.35 10.13
C VAL A 75 -9.51 -20.55 10.03
N ILE A 76 -8.63 -20.59 9.02
CA ILE A 76 -7.65 -21.68 8.86
C ILE A 76 -6.77 -21.82 10.11
N ARG A 77 -6.30 -20.69 10.67
CA ARG A 77 -5.46 -20.67 11.86
C ARG A 77 -6.20 -21.12 13.12
N ALA A 78 -7.48 -20.77 13.25
CA ALA A 78 -8.30 -21.07 14.43
C ALA A 78 -8.78 -22.53 14.46
N LEU A 79 -8.87 -23.20 13.31
CA LEU A 79 -9.27 -24.61 13.20
C LEU A 79 -8.48 -25.55 14.14
N PRO A 80 -7.14 -25.67 14.02
CA PRO A 80 -6.37 -26.59 14.86
C PRO A 80 -6.49 -26.29 16.36
N GLU A 81 -6.58 -25.02 16.73
CA GLU A 81 -6.67 -24.58 18.13
C GLU A 81 -8.03 -24.89 18.75
N GLY A 82 -9.10 -24.66 18.00
CA GLY A 82 -10.45 -25.03 18.40
C GLY A 82 -10.55 -26.53 18.61
N ILE A 83 -10.02 -27.33 17.68
CA ILE A 83 -10.02 -28.80 17.77
C ILE A 83 -9.22 -29.28 18.98
N ALA A 84 -8.05 -28.69 19.24
CA ALA A 84 -7.21 -29.05 20.37
C ALA A 84 -7.87 -28.75 21.73
N ALA A 85 -8.75 -27.75 21.80
CA ALA A 85 -9.49 -27.39 23.00
C ALA A 85 -10.71 -28.29 23.28
N MET A 86 -11.10 -29.15 22.33
CA MET A 86 -12.30 -29.99 22.44
C MET A 86 -12.03 -31.31 23.15
N THR A 87 -13.07 -31.85 23.77
CA THR A 87 -13.03 -33.22 24.30
C THR A 87 -13.08 -34.25 23.16
N PRO A 88 -12.53 -35.48 23.33
CA PRO A 88 -12.56 -36.52 22.30
C PRO A 88 -13.97 -36.86 21.80
N LYS A 89 -14.99 -36.73 22.66
CA LYS A 89 -16.39 -37.00 22.28
C LYS A 89 -16.96 -35.96 21.33
N THR A 90 -16.57 -34.70 21.48
CA THR A 90 -17.09 -33.57 20.68
C THR A 90 -16.26 -33.30 19.42
N ALA A 91 -15.06 -33.90 19.31
CA ALA A 91 -14.15 -33.70 18.18
C ALA A 91 -14.63 -34.31 16.85
N THR A 92 -15.74 -35.06 16.85
CA THR A 92 -16.30 -35.68 15.63
C THR A 92 -17.42 -34.87 14.99
N ASP A 93 -17.94 -33.84 15.68
CA ASP A 93 -19.00 -32.97 15.17
C ASP A 93 -18.40 -31.73 14.46
N PRO A 94 -18.55 -31.60 13.13
CA PRO A 94 -18.00 -30.49 12.36
C PRO A 94 -18.50 -29.12 12.83
N LEU A 95 -19.75 -29.03 13.30
CA LEU A 95 -20.33 -27.77 13.77
C LEU A 95 -19.71 -27.38 15.11
N ALA A 96 -19.54 -28.34 16.02
CA ALA A 96 -18.87 -28.10 17.29
C ALA A 96 -17.40 -27.70 17.10
N MET A 97 -16.70 -28.30 16.13
CA MET A 97 -15.32 -27.91 15.76
C MET A 97 -15.27 -26.45 15.30
N LEU A 98 -16.15 -26.08 14.37
CA LEU A 98 -16.22 -24.73 13.84
C LEU A 98 -16.54 -23.70 14.95
N LEU A 99 -17.50 -23.99 15.82
CA LEU A 99 -17.83 -23.12 16.96
C LEU A 99 -16.68 -22.99 17.96
N ALA A 100 -15.97 -24.08 18.26
CA ALA A 100 -14.80 -24.05 19.15
C ALA A 100 -13.66 -23.19 18.57
N SER A 101 -13.43 -23.29 17.26
CA SER A 101 -12.45 -22.45 16.55
C SER A 101 -12.84 -20.97 16.58
N PHE A 102 -14.11 -20.64 16.33
CA PHE A 102 -14.59 -19.26 16.46
C PHE A 102 -14.49 -18.76 17.90
N ALA A 103 -14.80 -19.59 18.89
CA ALA A 103 -14.67 -19.24 20.30
C ALA A 103 -13.20 -18.93 20.67
N TRP A 104 -12.24 -19.70 20.15
CA TRP A 104 -10.82 -19.39 20.30
C TRP A 104 -10.46 -18.04 19.68
N LEU A 105 -10.92 -17.80 18.45
CA LEU A 105 -10.61 -16.59 17.67
C LEU A 105 -11.14 -15.30 18.31
N PHE A 106 -12.32 -15.36 18.93
CA PHE A 106 -12.94 -14.24 19.64
C PHE A 106 -12.60 -14.21 21.14
N GLY A 107 -11.95 -15.24 21.65
CA GLY A 107 -11.43 -15.28 23.01
C GLY A 107 -10.30 -14.28 23.22
N SER A 108 -10.15 -13.81 24.45
CA SER A 108 -8.99 -13.00 24.84
C SER A 108 -7.76 -13.91 24.97
N ALA A 109 -6.67 -13.55 24.28
CA ALA A 109 -5.39 -14.21 24.52
C ALA A 109 -4.93 -13.96 25.98
N PRO A 110 -4.22 -14.92 26.59
CA PRO A 110 -3.62 -14.68 27.89
C PRO A 110 -2.67 -13.48 27.81
N MET A 111 -2.83 -12.54 28.73
CA MET A 111 -1.93 -11.39 28.81
C MET A 111 -0.52 -11.87 29.13
N ILE A 112 0.42 -11.53 28.26
CA ILE A 112 1.82 -11.75 28.53
C ILE A 112 2.24 -10.54 29.35
N LYS A 113 2.20 -10.68 30.69
CA LYS A 113 2.71 -9.63 31.58
C LYS A 113 4.20 -9.43 31.29
N ALA A 114 4.51 -8.50 30.40
CA ALA A 114 5.80 -7.86 30.31
C ALA A 114 5.96 -6.96 31.54
N ALA A 115 6.01 -7.58 32.72
CA ALA A 115 6.18 -6.87 33.97
C ALA A 115 7.51 -6.10 33.89
N SER A 116 7.45 -4.77 33.89
CA SER A 116 8.57 -3.81 33.86
C SER A 116 9.43 -3.71 32.59
N ALA A 117 9.14 -4.43 31.51
CA ALA A 117 9.90 -4.26 30.28
C ALA A 117 9.55 -2.90 29.64
N ASP A 118 10.56 -2.11 29.29
CA ASP A 118 10.35 -0.84 28.59
C ASP A 118 9.56 -1.12 27.30
N LEU A 119 8.55 -0.29 26.98
CA LEU A 119 7.65 -0.49 25.84
C LEU A 119 8.44 -0.75 24.53
N MET A 120 9.59 -0.10 24.39
CA MET A 120 10.50 -0.29 23.26
C MET A 120 11.03 -1.71 23.15
N SER A 121 11.33 -2.38 24.27
CA SER A 121 11.79 -3.77 24.26
C SER A 121 10.71 -4.75 23.80
N VAL A 122 9.44 -4.43 24.10
CA VAL A 122 8.28 -5.21 23.65
C VAL A 122 8.00 -4.98 22.17
N LEU A 123 8.15 -3.73 21.69
CA LEU A 123 7.88 -3.35 20.29
C LEU A 123 9.05 -3.64 19.35
N ALA A 124 10.28 -3.79 19.85
CA ALA A 124 11.48 -3.98 19.04
C ALA A 124 11.39 -5.17 18.07
N PRO A 125 10.89 -6.36 18.45
CA PRO A 125 10.71 -7.46 17.50
C PRO A 125 9.74 -7.13 16.37
N PHE A 126 8.64 -6.41 16.67
CA PHE A 126 7.65 -6.01 15.67
C PHE A 126 8.23 -4.99 14.69
N LEU A 127 9.01 -4.03 15.20
CA LEU A 127 9.70 -3.05 14.38
C LEU A 127 10.76 -3.72 13.49
N ALA A 128 11.53 -4.67 14.02
CA ALA A 128 12.50 -5.44 13.25
C ALA A 128 11.83 -6.21 12.10
N VAL A 129 10.69 -6.86 12.36
CA VAL A 129 9.91 -7.54 11.32
C VAL A 129 9.37 -6.56 10.28
N SER A 130 8.84 -5.41 10.71
CA SER A 130 8.33 -4.38 9.79
C SER A 130 9.43 -3.84 8.87
N VAL A 131 10.62 -3.54 9.41
CA VAL A 131 11.79 -3.12 8.62
C VAL A 131 12.25 -4.22 7.66
N ALA A 132 12.23 -5.48 8.11
CA ALA A 132 12.59 -6.61 7.25
C ALA A 132 11.62 -6.76 6.05
N ILE A 133 10.31 -6.60 6.28
CA ILE A 133 9.30 -6.63 5.22
C ILE A 133 9.50 -5.45 4.26
N GLU A 134 9.73 -4.25 4.78
CA GLU A 134 10.00 -3.06 3.97
C GLU A 134 11.20 -3.29 3.04
N ARG A 135 12.31 -3.81 3.57
CA ARG A 135 13.52 -4.14 2.80
C ARG A 135 13.29 -5.26 1.79
N LEU A 136 12.53 -6.28 2.16
CA LEU A 136 12.16 -7.37 1.24
C LEU A 136 11.33 -6.83 0.07
N LEU A 137 10.34 -5.97 0.34
CA LEU A 137 9.50 -5.38 -0.69
C LEU A 137 10.29 -4.42 -1.59
N GLU A 138 11.11 -3.55 -1.00
CA GLU A 138 12.00 -2.66 -1.76
C GLU A 138 12.91 -3.48 -2.69
N THR A 139 13.53 -4.54 -2.16
CA THR A 139 14.38 -5.46 -2.94
C THR A 139 13.58 -6.16 -4.03
N GLY A 140 12.37 -6.64 -3.72
CA GLY A 140 11.48 -7.31 -4.65
C GLY A 140 10.99 -6.39 -5.77
N PHE A 141 10.65 -5.14 -5.49
CA PHE A 141 10.28 -4.16 -6.51
C PHE A 141 11.48 -3.73 -7.34
N ASN A 142 12.65 -3.53 -6.73
CA ASN A 142 13.86 -3.21 -7.47
C ASN A 142 14.24 -4.37 -8.40
N TRP A 143 14.16 -5.60 -7.91
CA TRP A 143 14.37 -6.80 -8.71
C TRP A 143 13.31 -6.96 -9.80
N PHE A 144 12.03 -6.70 -9.51
CA PHE A 144 10.96 -6.72 -10.50
C PHE A 144 11.18 -5.66 -11.57
N GLU A 145 11.58 -4.44 -11.20
CA GLU A 145 11.89 -3.39 -12.16
C GLU A 145 13.08 -3.75 -13.03
N GLN A 146 14.16 -4.24 -12.43
CA GLN A 146 15.34 -4.71 -13.17
C GLN A 146 15.00 -5.89 -14.09
N SER A 147 14.23 -6.85 -13.59
CA SER A 147 13.79 -8.01 -14.37
C SER A 147 12.82 -7.60 -15.46
N SER A 148 11.90 -6.67 -15.20
CA SER A 148 10.98 -6.14 -16.22
C SER A 148 11.70 -5.34 -17.28
N ARG A 149 12.80 -4.65 -16.94
CA ARG A 149 13.67 -3.98 -17.90
C ARG A 149 14.44 -4.99 -18.72
N ALA A 150 15.11 -5.95 -18.08
CA ALA A 150 15.82 -7.02 -18.77
C ALA A 150 14.90 -7.88 -19.65
N ILE A 151 13.69 -8.18 -19.16
CA ILE A 151 12.65 -8.88 -19.92
C ILE A 151 12.09 -7.98 -21.02
N ALA A 152 11.90 -6.68 -20.80
CA ALA A 152 11.51 -5.77 -21.86
C ALA A 152 12.60 -5.71 -22.94
N ASP A 153 13.87 -5.67 -22.57
CA ASP A 153 15.03 -5.70 -23.47
C ASP A 153 15.09 -7.02 -24.26
N ILE A 154 14.67 -8.14 -23.66
CA ILE A 154 14.59 -9.47 -24.30
C ILE A 154 13.29 -9.64 -25.12
N LEU A 155 12.16 -9.10 -24.66
CA LEU A 155 10.81 -9.20 -25.26
C LEU A 155 10.46 -8.02 -26.18
N VAL A 156 11.44 -7.19 -26.56
CA VAL A 156 11.37 -6.33 -27.77
C VAL A 156 11.10 -7.17 -29.05
N ALA A 157 11.01 -8.50 -28.94
CA ALA A 157 10.11 -9.30 -29.76
C ALA A 157 9.06 -10.00 -28.88
N PRO A 158 7.73 -9.93 -29.11
CA PRO A 158 6.82 -8.87 -29.58
C PRO A 158 5.61 -8.68 -28.62
N ARG A 159 5.06 -7.46 -28.40
CA ARG A 159 3.67 -7.28 -27.87
C ARG A 159 3.11 -5.85 -28.00
N GLU A 160 1.93 -5.79 -28.63
CA GLU A 160 1.18 -4.64 -29.21
C GLU A 160 1.02 -3.33 -28.42
N THR A 161 1.22 -3.31 -27.09
CA THR A 161 1.16 -2.05 -26.32
C THR A 161 2.52 -1.41 -26.09
N LEU A 162 3.59 -2.19 -26.13
CA LEU A 162 4.97 -1.68 -26.27
C LEU A 162 5.33 -1.46 -27.74
N ASP A 163 4.60 -2.06 -28.67
CA ASP A 163 4.88 -2.00 -30.10
C ASP A 163 5.09 -0.59 -30.66
N TRP A 164 4.43 0.48 -30.20
CA TRP A 164 4.74 1.82 -30.72
C TRP A 164 6.08 2.35 -30.20
N ILE A 165 6.37 2.21 -28.89
CA ILE A 165 7.65 2.66 -28.30
C ILE A 165 8.79 1.78 -28.78
N GLY A 166 8.56 0.46 -28.81
CA GLY A 166 9.41 -0.56 -29.38
C GLY A 166 9.66 -0.32 -30.86
N ARG A 167 8.62 -0.14 -31.70
CA ARG A 167 8.81 0.23 -33.11
C ARG A 167 9.56 1.54 -33.24
N GLU A 168 9.25 2.57 -32.49
CA GLU A 168 9.95 3.86 -32.66
C GLU A 168 11.42 3.81 -32.18
N TYR A 169 11.73 3.01 -31.15
CA TYR A 169 13.10 2.75 -30.70
C TYR A 169 13.84 1.80 -31.66
N GLN A 170 13.18 0.78 -32.17
CA GLN A 170 13.74 -0.24 -33.06
C GLN A 170 13.89 0.31 -34.48
N ASP A 171 12.98 1.14 -34.97
CA ASP A 171 13.10 1.94 -36.20
C ASP A 171 14.24 2.95 -36.07
N ALA A 172 14.39 3.59 -34.90
CA ALA A 172 15.53 4.48 -34.65
C ALA A 172 16.84 3.70 -34.63
N TYR A 173 16.91 2.57 -33.92
CA TYR A 173 18.09 1.71 -33.83
C TYR A 173 18.46 1.10 -35.18
N GLN A 174 17.48 0.59 -35.94
CA GLN A 174 17.67 0.03 -37.26
C GLN A 174 18.10 1.12 -38.24
N ALA A 175 17.50 2.32 -38.19
CA ALA A 175 17.97 3.46 -38.98
C ALA A 175 19.41 3.86 -38.64
N THR A 176 19.82 3.84 -37.36
CA THR A 176 21.22 4.08 -36.97
C THR A 176 22.13 2.97 -37.48
N LYS A 177 21.72 1.71 -37.37
CA LYS A 177 22.49 0.54 -37.83
C LYS A 177 22.65 0.54 -39.34
N ASP A 178 21.58 0.78 -40.09
CA ASP A 178 21.57 0.87 -41.56
C ASP A 178 22.40 2.07 -42.02
N ALA A 179 22.35 3.20 -41.30
CA ALA A 179 23.24 4.34 -41.54
C ALA A 179 24.71 3.99 -41.30
N MET A 180 25.04 3.25 -40.23
CA MET A 180 26.41 2.80 -39.95
C MET A 180 26.91 1.78 -40.98
N GLU A 181 26.06 0.84 -41.43
CA GLU A 181 26.42 -0.14 -42.45
C GLU A 181 26.59 0.49 -43.84
N THR A 182 25.76 1.48 -44.21
CA THR A 182 25.94 2.28 -45.44
C THR A 182 27.12 3.25 -45.39
N VAL A 183 27.61 3.58 -44.20
CA VAL A 183 28.83 4.39 -43.98
C VAL A 183 30.12 3.58 -44.11
N GLY A 184 30.03 2.30 -44.49
CA GLY A 184 31.17 1.54 -44.99
C GLY A 184 32.00 2.33 -46.02
N VAL A 185 33.12 2.86 -45.53
CA VAL A 185 34.33 3.36 -46.22
C VAL A 185 34.37 4.83 -46.70
N GLU A 186 33.26 5.57 -46.88
CA GLU A 186 33.35 7.02 -47.20
C GLU A 186 32.38 7.88 -46.38
N THR A 187 32.94 8.65 -45.43
CA THR A 187 32.26 9.67 -44.62
C THR A 187 31.97 10.92 -45.45
N THR A 188 30.91 10.87 -46.24
CA THR A 188 30.32 12.08 -46.81
C THR A 188 29.54 12.85 -45.73
N PRO A 189 29.49 14.20 -45.78
CA PRO A 189 28.81 15.01 -44.76
C PRO A 189 27.31 14.70 -44.63
N GLU A 190 26.67 14.21 -45.69
CA GLU A 190 25.25 13.81 -45.68
C GLU A 190 24.99 12.55 -44.83
N LYS A 191 25.91 11.57 -44.86
CA LYS A 191 25.75 10.34 -44.06
C LYS A 191 25.99 10.59 -42.57
N LEU A 192 26.90 11.50 -42.23
CA LEU A 192 27.09 11.97 -40.85
C LEU A 192 25.81 12.58 -40.28
N GLN A 193 25.09 13.39 -41.06
CA GLN A 193 23.79 13.94 -40.63
C GLN A 193 22.74 12.85 -40.39
N LEU A 194 22.75 11.76 -41.16
CA LEU A 194 21.80 10.66 -41.01
C LEU A 194 22.04 9.86 -39.72
N ILE A 195 23.32 9.60 -39.38
CA ILE A 195 23.71 9.02 -38.08
C ILE A 195 23.31 9.94 -36.94
N THR A 196 23.63 11.24 -37.01
CA THR A 196 23.27 12.21 -35.96
C THR A 196 21.77 12.26 -35.74
N ASN A 197 20.96 12.26 -36.81
CA ASN A 197 19.50 12.26 -36.70
C ASN A 197 18.96 10.97 -36.03
N ALA A 198 19.57 9.83 -36.30
CA ALA A 198 19.17 8.56 -35.73
C ALA A 198 19.56 8.46 -34.23
N GLU A 199 20.76 8.93 -33.87
CA GLU A 199 21.17 9.13 -32.46
C GLU A 199 20.20 10.07 -31.73
N ASP A 200 19.83 11.19 -32.35
CA ASP A 200 18.90 12.17 -31.78
C ASP A 200 17.51 11.56 -31.50
N ARG A 201 17.03 10.68 -32.39
CA ARG A 201 15.78 9.95 -32.20
C ARG A 201 15.89 8.94 -31.06
N LEU A 202 17.01 8.24 -30.96
CA LEU A 202 17.24 7.26 -29.89
C LEU A 202 17.31 7.95 -28.53
N VAL A 203 18.02 9.08 -28.42
CA VAL A 203 18.07 9.90 -27.20
C VAL A 203 16.68 10.41 -26.80
N LYS A 204 15.87 10.87 -27.77
CA LYS A 204 14.48 11.29 -27.51
C LYS A 204 13.60 10.13 -27.04
N ALA A 205 13.78 8.93 -27.59
CA ALA A 205 13.05 7.74 -27.17
C ALA A 205 13.44 7.32 -25.74
N GLU A 206 14.74 7.34 -25.41
CA GLU A 206 15.22 7.05 -24.05
C GLU A 206 14.69 8.08 -23.04
N GLN A 207 14.71 9.38 -23.39
CA GLN A 207 14.13 10.44 -22.55
C GLN A 207 12.64 10.24 -22.30
N ARG A 208 11.88 9.79 -23.31
CA ARG A 208 10.46 9.43 -23.14
C ARG A 208 10.30 8.23 -22.22
N LEU A 209 11.11 7.18 -22.36
CA LEU A 209 11.07 6.02 -21.46
C LEU A 209 11.40 6.40 -20.00
N ARG A 210 12.44 7.23 -19.81
CA ARG A 210 12.80 7.74 -18.47
C ARG A 210 11.67 8.57 -17.86
N SER A 211 11.06 9.47 -18.65
CA SER A 211 9.95 10.28 -18.16
C SER A 211 8.71 9.46 -17.80
N TRP A 212 8.53 8.27 -18.36
CA TRP A 212 7.47 7.33 -17.96
C TRP A 212 7.73 6.68 -16.60
N VAL A 213 8.98 6.27 -16.34
CA VAL A 213 9.35 5.70 -15.04
C VAL A 213 9.33 6.76 -13.94
N GLU A 214 9.62 8.01 -14.30
CA GLU A 214 9.57 9.17 -13.40
C GLU A 214 8.17 9.79 -13.31
N ALA A 215 7.19 9.28 -14.06
CA ALA A 215 5.84 9.82 -14.04
C ALA A 215 5.25 9.72 -12.61
N PRO A 216 4.73 10.82 -12.04
CA PRO A 216 4.25 10.84 -10.66
C PRO A 216 3.12 9.82 -10.44
N GLU A 217 2.32 9.51 -11.45
CA GLU A 217 1.27 8.49 -11.40
C GLU A 217 1.84 7.07 -11.25
N TYR A 218 2.90 6.73 -11.99
CA TYR A 218 3.56 5.43 -11.89
C TYR A 218 4.18 5.25 -10.50
N ILE A 219 4.89 6.27 -10.02
CA ILE A 219 5.50 6.26 -8.68
C ILE A 219 4.41 6.11 -7.60
N ALA A 220 3.30 6.84 -7.72
CA ALA A 220 2.18 6.75 -6.79
C ALA A 220 1.55 5.34 -6.79
N TRP A 221 1.36 4.74 -7.96
CA TRP A 221 0.80 3.40 -8.08
C TRP A 221 1.73 2.31 -7.55
N LYS A 222 3.03 2.40 -7.87
CA LYS A 222 4.07 1.52 -7.31
C LYS A 222 4.05 1.56 -5.79
N LYS A 223 4.04 2.77 -5.20
CA LYS A 223 3.94 2.96 -3.75
C LYS A 223 2.66 2.37 -3.18
N ALA A 224 1.51 2.61 -3.81
CA ALA A 224 0.23 2.07 -3.34
C ALA A 224 0.22 0.54 -3.33
N ILE A 225 0.76 -0.10 -4.37
CA ILE A 225 0.86 -1.56 -4.45
C ILE A 225 1.87 -2.10 -3.43
N ALA A 226 3.01 -1.43 -3.25
CA ALA A 226 3.98 -1.82 -2.24
C ALA A 226 3.37 -1.79 -0.83
N ILE A 227 2.63 -0.73 -0.49
CA ILE A 227 1.89 -0.62 0.77
C ILE A 227 0.87 -1.77 0.88
N TRP A 228 0.10 -2.04 -0.17
CA TRP A 228 -0.90 -3.11 -0.14
C TRP A 228 -0.26 -4.50 0.09
N PHE A 229 0.85 -4.81 -0.59
CA PHE A 229 1.58 -6.05 -0.36
C PHE A 229 2.19 -6.11 1.03
N GLY A 230 2.72 -5.00 1.54
CA GLY A 230 3.19 -4.90 2.93
C GLY A 230 2.09 -5.24 3.93
N LEU A 231 0.92 -4.63 3.79
CA LEU A 231 -0.26 -4.91 4.61
C LEU A 231 -0.66 -6.37 4.53
N LEU A 232 -0.69 -6.95 3.32
CA LEU A 232 -1.01 -8.36 3.11
C LEU A 232 0.00 -9.29 3.82
N ILE A 233 1.30 -9.05 3.64
CA ILE A 233 2.37 -9.87 4.23
C ILE A 233 2.38 -9.74 5.76
N GLY A 234 2.29 -8.52 6.28
CA GLY A 234 2.23 -8.27 7.72
C GLY A 234 1.05 -8.98 8.37
N LEU A 235 -0.12 -8.93 7.73
CA LEU A 235 -1.31 -9.66 8.14
C LEU A 235 -1.11 -11.18 8.15
N VAL A 236 -0.55 -11.75 7.08
CA VAL A 236 -0.25 -13.19 7.00
C VAL A 236 0.67 -13.61 8.14
N ILE A 237 1.77 -12.88 8.35
CA ILE A 237 2.73 -13.17 9.42
C ILE A 237 2.06 -13.10 10.79
N SER A 238 1.25 -12.06 11.03
CA SER A 238 0.59 -11.89 12.31
C SER A 238 -0.43 -12.97 12.62
N ILE A 239 -1.23 -13.40 11.63
CA ILE A 239 -2.25 -14.44 11.83
C ILE A 239 -1.58 -15.80 11.99
N VAL A 240 -0.67 -16.18 11.07
CA VAL A 240 0.00 -17.48 11.12
C VAL A 240 0.81 -17.62 12.41
N GLY A 241 1.51 -16.56 12.83
CA GLY A 241 2.31 -16.53 14.05
C GLY A 241 1.51 -16.36 15.33
N ASP A 242 0.17 -16.22 15.29
CA ASP A 242 -0.65 -15.79 16.43
C ASP A 242 -0.03 -14.58 17.14
N LEU A 243 0.49 -13.61 16.37
CA LEU A 243 1.10 -12.40 16.94
C LEU A 243 0.00 -11.42 17.32
N GLY A 244 0.15 -10.83 18.50
CA GLY A 244 -0.78 -9.83 19.02
C GLY A 244 -0.04 -8.84 19.90
N MET A 245 0.11 -7.59 19.46
CA MET A 245 0.80 -6.52 20.17
C MET A 245 0.04 -6.09 21.43
N MET A 246 -1.29 -6.07 21.40
CA MET A 246 -2.12 -5.58 22.51
C MET A 246 -1.99 -6.49 23.73
N ARG A 247 -1.96 -7.81 23.54
CA ARG A 247 -1.72 -8.75 24.66
C ARG A 247 -0.33 -8.64 25.27
N TYR A 248 0.69 -8.16 24.53
CA TYR A 248 2.02 -7.87 25.09
C TYR A 248 2.05 -6.55 25.88
N ILE A 249 1.23 -5.57 25.46
CA ILE A 249 1.05 -4.30 26.19
C ILE A 249 0.16 -4.52 27.44
N GLY A 250 -0.51 -5.68 27.54
CA GLY A 250 -1.39 -6.03 28.66
C GLY A 250 -2.82 -5.51 28.49
N ILE A 251 -3.23 -5.18 27.27
CA ILE A 251 -4.61 -4.81 26.95
C ILE A 251 -5.36 -6.07 26.51
N PRO A 252 -6.37 -6.52 27.26
CA PRO A 252 -7.16 -7.70 26.87
C PRO A 252 -7.99 -7.36 25.62
N THR A 253 -7.70 -8.05 24.52
CA THR A 253 -8.43 -7.90 23.26
C THR A 253 -8.73 -9.27 22.65
N PRO A 254 -9.81 -9.41 21.87
CA PRO A 254 -10.06 -10.62 21.10
C PRO A 254 -8.88 -10.92 20.15
N ARG A 255 -8.47 -12.20 20.06
CA ARG A 255 -7.31 -12.61 19.24
C ARG A 255 -7.35 -12.07 17.81
N VAL A 256 -8.51 -12.16 17.16
CA VAL A 256 -8.65 -11.65 15.78
C VAL A 256 -8.37 -10.16 15.67
N VAL A 257 -8.83 -9.36 16.63
CA VAL A 257 -8.62 -7.91 16.62
C VAL A 257 -7.14 -7.62 16.84
N ASP A 258 -6.51 -8.32 17.77
CA ASP A 258 -5.08 -8.15 18.08
C ASP A 258 -4.19 -8.55 16.89
N MET A 259 -4.45 -9.71 16.26
CA MET A 259 -3.71 -10.15 15.06
C MET A 259 -3.90 -9.22 13.87
N VAL A 260 -5.12 -8.75 13.62
CA VAL A 260 -5.38 -7.82 12.52
C VAL A 260 -4.66 -6.50 12.75
N LEU A 261 -4.79 -5.92 13.96
CA LEU A 261 -4.12 -4.68 14.30
C LEU A 261 -2.60 -4.82 14.17
N THR A 262 -2.05 -5.90 14.73
CA THR A 262 -0.61 -6.20 14.68
C THR A 262 -0.14 -6.38 13.24
N GLY A 263 -0.88 -7.11 12.42
CA GLY A 263 -0.55 -7.31 11.02
C GLY A 263 -0.60 -6.04 10.18
N LEU A 264 -1.61 -5.18 10.39
CA LEU A 264 -1.70 -3.88 9.74
C LEU A 264 -0.53 -2.97 10.14
N VAL A 265 -0.20 -2.96 11.43
CA VAL A 265 0.92 -2.17 11.97
C VAL A 265 2.25 -2.64 11.37
N ILE A 266 2.54 -3.95 11.42
CA ILE A 266 3.74 -4.54 10.81
C ILE A 266 3.79 -4.23 9.31
N GLY A 267 2.68 -4.44 8.60
CA GLY A 267 2.61 -4.34 7.15
C GLY A 267 2.59 -2.92 6.59
N SER A 268 2.26 -1.93 7.41
CA SER A 268 2.29 -0.51 7.03
C SER A 268 3.70 0.06 6.85
N GLY A 269 4.73 -0.69 7.28
CA GLY A 269 6.14 -0.31 7.19
C GLY A 269 6.64 0.51 8.38
N SER A 270 7.91 0.91 8.34
CA SER A 270 8.56 1.60 9.46
C SER A 270 8.03 3.01 9.73
N GLY A 271 7.48 3.68 8.71
CA GLY A 271 6.95 5.05 8.82
C GLY A 271 5.78 5.16 9.81
N PRO A 272 4.63 4.51 9.55
CA PRO A 272 3.50 4.56 10.48
C PRO A 272 3.82 3.95 11.86
N MET A 273 4.73 2.98 11.92
CA MET A 273 5.25 2.44 13.19
C MET A 273 5.99 3.49 14.02
N HIS A 274 6.81 4.34 13.38
CA HIS A 274 7.51 5.43 14.06
C HIS A 274 6.51 6.46 14.63
N ASP A 275 5.47 6.81 13.86
CA ASP A 275 4.42 7.71 14.32
C ASP A 275 3.64 7.12 15.51
N LEU A 276 3.33 5.82 15.45
CA LEU A 276 2.64 5.10 16.51
C LEU A 276 3.48 5.04 17.80
N ILE A 277 4.78 4.80 17.68
CA ILE A 277 5.73 4.88 18.81
C ILE A 277 5.74 6.30 19.38
N GLY A 278 5.80 7.33 18.54
CA GLY A 278 5.76 8.73 18.96
C GLY A 278 4.48 9.08 19.74
N ILE A 279 3.32 8.62 19.26
CA ILE A 279 2.03 8.81 19.94
C ILE A 279 2.00 8.08 21.29
N LEU A 280 2.48 6.84 21.36
CA LEU A 280 2.53 6.08 22.61
C LEU A 280 3.51 6.68 23.63
N GLN A 281 4.66 7.16 23.17
CA GLN A 281 5.62 7.88 24.02
C GLN A 281 5.03 9.20 24.53
N GLY A 282 4.43 10.01 23.65
CA GLY A 282 3.74 11.24 24.05
C GLY A 282 2.60 10.99 25.04
N GLY A 283 1.85 9.90 24.86
CA GLY A 283 0.82 9.47 25.80
C GLY A 283 1.37 9.06 27.17
N LYS A 284 2.50 8.34 27.20
CA LYS A 284 3.21 7.97 28.43
C LYS A 284 3.68 9.20 29.20
N ASP A 285 4.25 10.19 28.51
CA ASP A 285 4.73 11.42 29.13
C ASP A 285 3.58 12.29 29.66
N ALA A 286 2.47 12.34 28.93
CA ALA A 286 1.25 13.03 29.37
C ALA A 286 0.65 12.38 30.64
N LEU A 287 0.58 11.04 30.67
CA LEU A 287 0.13 10.29 31.84
C LEU A 287 1.09 10.44 33.03
N GLY A 288 2.40 10.44 32.78
CA GLY A 288 3.43 10.71 33.80
C GLY A 288 3.27 12.09 34.40
N SER A 289 3.10 13.11 33.55
CA SER A 289 2.86 14.49 33.99
C SER A 289 1.57 14.64 34.78
N LEU A 290 0.50 13.95 34.39
CA LEU A 290 -0.76 13.90 35.15
C LEU A 290 -0.60 13.17 36.50
N ALA A 291 0.14 12.07 36.54
CA ALA A 291 0.43 11.34 37.77
C ALA A 291 1.27 12.18 38.74
N ASP A 292 2.25 12.92 38.23
CA ASP A 292 3.07 13.82 39.03
C ASP A 292 2.29 15.06 39.49
N LEU A 293 1.37 15.57 38.67
CA LEU A 293 0.42 16.62 39.08
C LEU A 293 -0.52 16.11 40.19
N ALA A 294 -1.02 14.88 40.08
CA ALA A 294 -1.87 14.26 41.09
C ALA A 294 -1.10 14.02 42.40
N LYS A 295 0.15 13.54 42.33
CA LYS A 295 1.05 13.43 43.48
C LYS A 295 1.31 14.80 44.12
N GLY A 296 1.64 15.81 43.31
CA GLY A 296 1.87 17.19 43.79
C GLY A 296 0.65 17.79 44.47
N LYS A 297 -0.56 17.53 43.96
CA LYS A 297 -1.81 17.93 44.59
C LYS A 297 -2.01 17.23 45.94
N SER A 298 -1.80 15.91 46.01
CA SER A 298 -1.92 15.16 47.26
C SER A 298 -0.90 15.59 48.33
N VAL A 299 0.35 15.91 47.93
CA VAL A 299 1.38 16.44 48.82
C VAL A 299 1.04 17.86 49.30
N LYS A 300 0.51 18.71 48.41
CA LYS A 300 0.08 20.07 48.77
C LYS A 300 -1.11 20.06 49.75
N GLU A 301 -2.07 19.17 49.55
CA GLU A 301 -3.21 18.99 50.46
C GLU A 301 -2.76 18.47 51.82
N ALA A 302 -1.84 17.50 51.87
CA ALA A 302 -1.25 17.00 53.12
C ALA A 302 -0.46 18.09 53.87
N ALA A 303 0.32 18.91 53.15
CA ALA A 303 1.07 20.03 53.75
C ALA A 303 0.14 21.12 54.30
N GLN A 304 -0.96 21.43 53.59
CA GLN A 304 -1.97 22.38 54.07
C GLN A 304 -2.72 21.87 55.30
N ALA A 305 -3.06 20.57 55.34
CA ALA A 305 -3.67 19.96 56.52
C ALA A 305 -2.75 20.06 57.75
N LEU A 306 -1.46 19.73 57.58
CA LEU A 306 -0.47 19.79 58.66
C LEU A 306 -0.23 21.22 59.16
N HIS A 307 -0.20 22.20 58.25
CA HIS A 307 -0.08 23.61 58.61
C HIS A 307 -1.30 24.09 59.40
N THR A 308 -2.51 23.68 58.99
CA THR A 308 -3.76 24.04 59.68
C THR A 308 -3.81 23.45 61.09
N GLU A 309 -3.37 22.20 61.26
CA GLU A 309 -3.28 21.54 62.56
C GLU A 309 -2.26 22.23 63.48
N THR A 310 -1.10 22.61 62.94
CA THR A 310 -0.06 23.32 63.69
C THR A 310 -0.56 24.68 64.20
N MET A 311 -1.29 25.42 63.35
CA MET A 311 -1.88 26.71 63.74
C MET A 311 -2.99 26.53 64.80
N ALA A 312 -3.79 25.46 64.70
CA ALA A 312 -4.80 25.13 65.70
C ALA A 312 -4.18 24.76 67.06
N LEU A 313 -3.06 24.01 67.07
CA LEU A 313 -2.31 23.68 68.28
C LEU A 313 -1.69 24.93 68.93
N LYS A 314 -1.11 25.82 68.13
CA LYS A 314 -0.53 27.07 68.64
C LYS A 314 -1.58 27.93 69.34
N LYS A 315 -2.77 28.06 68.75
CA LYS A 315 -3.91 28.80 69.33
C LYS A 315 -4.45 28.17 70.63
N ARG A 316 -4.25 26.88 70.88
CA ARG A 316 -4.65 26.22 72.15
C ARG A 316 -3.69 26.48 73.31
N ASN A 317 -2.44 26.85 73.01
CA ASN A 317 -1.39 27.06 74.01
C ASN A 317 -1.19 28.55 74.36
N GLU A 318 -1.96 29.45 73.73
CA GLU A 318 -2.10 30.88 74.06
C GLU A 318 -3.37 31.09 74.90
#